data_AF-A0A8R1I9X4-F1
#
_entry.id   AF-A0A8R1I9X4-F1
#
_cell.length_a   1.000
_cell.length_b   1.000
_cell.length_c   1.000
_cell.angle_alpha   90.00
_cell.angle_beta   90.00
_cell.angle_gamma   90.00
#
_symmetry.space_group_name_H-M   'P 1'
#
loop_
_entity.id
_entity.type
_entity.pdbx_description
1 polymer ?
#
loop_
_entity_poly.entity_id
_entity_poly.type
_entity_poly.pdbx_seq_one_letter_code
_entity_poly.pdbx_strand_id
1 'polypeptide(L)'
;MKKKEIEFRTQPTQVSREDVDKIVKTANPNNPKSDRDALITLISWCALLRASEAAELKWSDIERKGDLLEIRIRRAKNDQLAMGRSTSVEYKYGSDILLSRWRVRFSEAESTAYVFCNLNNRKQLTATSISKITKEALEKAGINGATHHSIRRGAANQLRNEGRMFEEVKAMGRWRSDAGLDRYLADSPEAQGHRK
;
A
#
# COMPACT_ATOMS: atom_id res chain seq x y z
N MET A 1 13.47 33.66 -6.66
CA MET A 1 12.78 32.93 -5.56
C MET A 1 12.36 31.52 -5.97
N LYS A 2 11.57 31.32 -7.04
CA LYS A 2 11.15 29.96 -7.49
C LYS A 2 12.29 28.97 -7.82
N LYS A 3 13.42 29.42 -8.39
CA LYS A 3 14.59 28.55 -8.65
C LYS A 3 15.27 28.02 -7.38
N LYS A 4 15.29 28.80 -6.30
CA LYS A 4 15.86 28.39 -5.00
C LYS A 4 14.95 27.42 -4.24
N GLU A 5 13.63 27.46 -4.42
CA GLU A 5 12.71 26.47 -3.81
C GLU A 5 12.86 25.07 -4.40
N ILE A 6 13.17 24.96 -5.70
CA ILE A 6 13.36 23.69 -6.39
C ILE A 6 14.64 23.00 -5.94
N GLU A 7 15.72 23.76 -5.73
CA GLU A 7 17.02 23.25 -5.25
C GLU A 7 16.97 22.70 -3.81
N PHE A 8 16.01 23.15 -2.98
CA PHE A 8 15.88 22.76 -1.57
C PHE A 8 14.70 21.83 -1.27
N ARG A 9 13.87 21.44 -2.25
CA ARG A 9 12.90 20.36 -2.04
C ARG A 9 13.67 19.04 -1.99
N THR A 10 14.06 18.64 -0.80
CA THR A 10 14.53 17.27 -0.56
C THR A 10 13.44 16.32 -1.05
N GLN A 11 13.72 15.63 -2.16
CA GLN A 11 12.78 14.66 -2.69
C GLN A 11 12.63 13.58 -1.62
N PRO A 12 11.41 13.37 -1.10
CA PRO A 12 11.22 12.44 -0.02
C PRO A 12 11.57 11.02 -0.49
N THR A 13 12.14 10.20 0.41
CA THR A 13 12.59 8.84 0.10
C THR A 13 11.55 8.07 -0.70
N GLN A 14 11.95 7.67 -1.91
CA GLN A 14 11.12 6.91 -2.81
C GLN A 14 11.26 5.42 -2.50
N VAL A 15 10.14 4.71 -2.53
CA VAL A 15 10.08 3.25 -2.49
C VAL A 15 9.74 2.82 -3.90
N SER A 16 10.50 1.88 -4.48
CA SER A 16 10.20 1.34 -5.81
C SER A 16 9.46 0.00 -5.73
N ARG A 17 9.01 -0.50 -6.88
CA ARG A 17 8.41 -1.83 -6.96
C ARG A 17 9.41 -2.92 -6.56
N GLU A 18 10.66 -2.76 -6.98
CA GLU A 18 11.77 -3.67 -6.67
C GLU A 18 12.02 -3.73 -5.16
N ASP A 19 11.88 -2.63 -4.44
CA ASP A 19 12.00 -2.61 -2.97
C ASP A 19 10.89 -3.40 -2.29
N VAL A 20 9.65 -3.26 -2.77
CA VAL A 20 8.52 -4.07 -2.28
C VAL A 20 8.73 -5.54 -2.60
N ASP A 21 9.22 -5.86 -3.81
CA ASP A 21 9.50 -7.24 -4.22
C ASP A 21 10.65 -7.84 -3.40
N LYS A 22 11.68 -7.07 -3.02
CA LYS A 22 12.72 -7.51 -2.06
C LYS A 22 12.08 -7.91 -0.73
N ILE A 23 11.22 -7.08 -0.17
CA ILE A 23 10.52 -7.36 1.10
C ILE A 23 9.69 -8.65 0.97
N VAL A 24 8.91 -8.79 -0.10
CA VAL A 24 8.10 -9.98 -0.39
C VAL A 24 8.95 -11.24 -0.48
N LYS A 25 10.13 -11.17 -1.14
CA LYS A 25 11.06 -12.31 -1.24
C LYS A 25 11.66 -12.74 0.10
N THR A 26 11.72 -11.85 1.09
CA THR A 26 12.17 -12.21 2.45
C THR A 26 11.09 -12.89 3.31
N ALA A 27 9.85 -12.99 2.82
CA ALA A 27 8.74 -13.59 3.55
C ALA A 27 8.98 -15.08 3.81
N ASN A 28 9.12 -15.45 5.08
CA ASN A 28 9.35 -16.84 5.49
C ASN A 28 8.02 -17.51 5.92
N PRO A 29 7.56 -18.57 5.22
CA PRO A 29 6.34 -19.32 5.57
C PRO A 29 6.27 -19.81 7.02
N ASN A 30 7.42 -20.16 7.58
CA ASN A 30 7.52 -20.68 8.94
C ASN A 30 7.51 -19.57 10.00
N ASN A 31 7.53 -18.30 9.60
CA ASN A 31 7.48 -17.15 10.50
C ASN A 31 6.27 -16.25 10.20
N PRO A 32 5.16 -16.37 10.97
CA PRO A 32 3.96 -15.55 10.78
C PRO A 32 4.23 -14.04 10.78
N LYS A 33 5.22 -13.58 11.56
CA LYS A 33 5.58 -12.16 11.59
C LYS A 33 6.15 -11.69 10.26
N SER A 34 7.03 -12.48 9.66
CA SER A 34 7.65 -12.18 8.36
C SER A 34 6.59 -12.10 7.26
N ASP A 35 5.67 -13.06 7.21
CA ASP A 35 4.56 -13.07 6.25
C ASP A 35 3.63 -11.87 6.41
N ARG A 36 3.26 -11.55 7.65
CA ARG A 36 2.42 -10.39 7.96
C ARG A 36 3.08 -9.10 7.47
N ASP A 37 4.34 -8.88 7.83
CA ASP A 37 5.05 -7.63 7.56
C ASP A 37 5.22 -7.43 6.03
N ALA A 38 5.52 -8.52 5.30
CA ALA A 38 5.58 -8.52 3.85
C ALA A 38 4.20 -8.27 3.21
N LEU A 39 3.15 -8.95 3.68
CA LEU A 39 1.80 -8.80 3.13
C LEU A 39 1.22 -7.40 3.37
N ILE A 40 1.41 -6.83 4.56
CA ILE A 40 1.01 -5.43 4.84
C ILE A 40 1.68 -4.50 3.82
N THR A 41 2.98 -4.68 3.57
CA THR A 41 3.74 -3.84 2.65
C THR A 41 3.23 -3.99 1.21
N LEU A 42 3.05 -5.23 0.74
CA LEU A 42 2.57 -5.54 -0.61
C LEU A 42 1.15 -5.00 -0.84
N ILE A 43 0.20 -5.30 0.06
CA ILE A 43 -1.19 -4.86 -0.15
C ILE A 43 -1.31 -3.33 -0.07
N SER A 44 -0.50 -2.69 0.78
CA SER A 44 -0.48 -1.23 0.87
C SER A 44 0.10 -0.58 -0.38
N TRP A 45 1.07 -1.22 -1.04
CA TRP A 45 1.56 -0.82 -2.37
C TRP A 45 0.47 -0.98 -3.43
N CYS A 46 -0.03 -2.20 -3.63
CA CYS A 46 -0.96 -2.52 -4.70
C CYS A 46 -2.25 -1.69 -4.63
N ALA A 47 -2.81 -1.51 -3.43
CA ALA A 47 -4.08 -0.81 -3.22
C ALA A 47 -3.89 0.66 -2.81
N LEU A 48 -2.64 1.17 -2.80
CA LEU A 48 -2.26 2.51 -2.35
C LEU A 48 -2.81 2.82 -0.95
N LEU A 49 -2.81 1.89 0.00
CA LEU A 49 -3.48 2.08 1.29
C LEU A 49 -2.78 3.15 2.15
N ARG A 50 -3.58 3.86 2.95
CA ARG A 50 -3.06 4.54 4.15
C ARG A 50 -2.91 3.51 5.27
N ALA A 51 -2.04 3.78 6.25
CA ALA A 51 -1.86 2.87 7.38
C ALA A 51 -3.16 2.63 8.17
N SER A 52 -4.03 3.64 8.26
CA SER A 52 -5.36 3.51 8.86
C SER A 52 -6.32 2.66 8.02
N GLU A 53 -6.22 2.73 6.70
CA GLU A 53 -7.06 1.91 5.79
C GLU A 53 -6.62 0.44 5.88
N ALA A 54 -5.31 0.17 5.91
CA ALA A 54 -4.79 -1.17 6.13
C ALA A 54 -5.17 -1.73 7.51
N ALA A 55 -5.09 -0.90 8.57
CA ALA A 55 -5.49 -1.30 9.93
C ALA A 55 -6.97 -1.72 10.01
N GLU A 56 -7.87 -1.04 9.30
CA GLU A 56 -9.32 -1.30 9.32
C GLU A 56 -9.78 -2.38 8.33
N LEU A 57 -8.88 -2.91 7.50
CA LEU A 57 -9.23 -3.85 6.44
C LEU A 57 -9.72 -5.19 7.02
N LYS A 58 -10.89 -5.65 6.57
CA LYS A 58 -11.49 -6.93 6.98
C LYS A 58 -11.44 -7.98 5.89
N TRP A 59 -11.52 -9.26 6.26
CA TRP A 59 -11.57 -10.35 5.29
C TRP A 59 -12.77 -10.24 4.34
N SER A 60 -13.91 -9.77 4.85
CA SER A 60 -15.11 -9.48 4.06
C SER A 60 -14.96 -8.30 3.09
N ASP A 61 -13.86 -7.55 3.16
CA ASP A 61 -13.58 -6.43 2.25
C ASP A 61 -12.68 -6.84 1.08
N ILE A 62 -12.23 -8.10 1.04
CA ILE A 62 -11.34 -8.63 0.02
C ILE A 62 -12.10 -9.68 -0.78
N GLU A 63 -12.31 -9.40 -2.06
CA GLU A 63 -13.00 -10.31 -2.98
C GLU A 63 -12.14 -10.54 -4.22
N ARG A 64 -11.94 -11.81 -4.60
CA ARG A 64 -11.29 -12.14 -5.86
C ARG A 64 -12.33 -12.20 -6.97
N LYS A 65 -12.12 -11.41 -8.02
CA LYS A 65 -12.94 -11.39 -9.25
C LYS A 65 -12.03 -11.71 -10.44
N GLY A 66 -11.92 -13.00 -10.77
CA GLY A 66 -10.99 -13.48 -11.81
C GLY A 66 -9.53 -13.18 -11.42
N ASP A 67 -8.88 -12.38 -12.26
CA ASP A 67 -7.49 -11.93 -12.09
C ASP A 67 -7.37 -10.60 -11.34
N LEU A 68 -8.46 -10.10 -10.78
CA LEU A 68 -8.50 -8.90 -9.96
C LEU A 68 -8.82 -9.25 -8.50
N LEU A 69 -8.18 -8.52 -7.60
CA LEU A 69 -8.54 -8.48 -6.19
C LEU A 69 -9.23 -7.14 -5.92
N GLU A 70 -10.53 -7.18 -5.64
CA GLU A 70 -11.27 -6.02 -5.19
C GLU A 70 -11.06 -5.85 -3.69
N ILE A 71 -10.64 -4.65 -3.30
CA ILE A 71 -10.42 -4.27 -1.90
C ILE A 71 -11.35 -3.10 -1.58
N ARG A 72 -12.34 -3.35 -0.72
CA ARG A 72 -13.32 -2.35 -0.28
C ARG A 72 -12.79 -1.56 0.90
N ILE A 73 -12.56 -0.26 0.71
CA ILE A 73 -12.17 0.65 1.79
C ILE A 73 -13.43 1.26 2.39
N ARG A 74 -13.91 0.73 3.51
CA ARG A 74 -15.18 1.15 4.17
C ARG A 74 -15.20 2.60 4.60
N ARG A 75 -14.07 3.09 5.13
CA ARG A 75 -13.92 4.47 5.59
C ARG A 75 -12.56 4.98 5.18
N ALA A 76 -12.53 5.76 4.10
CA ALA A 76 -11.32 6.54 3.82
C ALA A 76 -11.19 7.65 4.88
N LYS A 77 -9.94 8.07 5.18
CA LYS A 77 -9.67 9.20 6.11
C LYS A 77 -10.54 10.42 5.83
N ASN A 78 -10.91 10.58 4.58
CA ASN A 78 -11.64 11.70 4.03
C ASN A 78 -13.00 11.23 3.47
N ASP A 79 -13.66 10.27 4.10
CA ASP A 79 -15.01 9.83 3.78
C ASP A 79 -15.93 10.09 4.98
N GLN A 80 -16.47 11.30 5.04
CA GLN A 80 -17.35 11.73 6.14
C GLN A 80 -18.73 11.05 6.08
N LEU A 81 -19.12 10.52 4.91
CA LEU A 81 -20.39 9.83 4.69
C LEU A 81 -20.25 8.29 4.72
N ALA A 82 -19.03 7.77 4.89
CA ALA A 82 -18.72 6.33 4.92
C ALA A 82 -19.29 5.55 3.72
N MET A 83 -19.36 6.17 2.53
CA MET A 83 -19.82 5.51 1.31
C MET A 83 -18.87 4.40 0.86
N GLY A 84 -17.62 4.45 1.34
CA GLY A 84 -16.56 3.53 0.98
C GLY A 84 -16.11 3.69 -0.47
N ARG A 85 -14.92 3.20 -0.77
CA ARG A 85 -14.42 3.12 -2.15
C ARG A 85 -13.70 1.79 -2.35
N SER A 86 -14.10 1.05 -3.38
CA SER A 86 -13.35 -0.14 -3.80
C SER A 86 -12.17 0.27 -4.67
N THR A 87 -11.07 -0.48 -4.56
CA THR A 87 -9.98 -0.45 -5.53
C THR A 87 -9.79 -1.86 -6.05
N SER A 88 -9.66 -2.00 -7.37
CA SER A 88 -9.28 -3.27 -7.98
C SER A 88 -7.79 -3.26 -8.21
N VAL A 89 -7.11 -4.32 -7.77
CA VAL A 89 -5.68 -4.49 -7.99
C VAL A 89 -5.44 -5.75 -8.80
N GLU A 90 -4.50 -5.70 -9.74
CA GLU A 90 -4.10 -6.87 -10.50
C GLU A 90 -3.56 -7.95 -9.56
N TYR A 91 -4.19 -9.12 -9.60
CA TYR A 91 -3.85 -10.27 -8.78
C TYR A 91 -2.99 -11.24 -9.59
N LYS A 92 -1.71 -10.87 -9.78
CA LYS A 92 -0.75 -11.70 -10.53
C LYS A 92 -0.17 -12.82 -9.66
N TYR A 93 0.28 -13.89 -10.31
CA TYR A 93 0.99 -15.01 -9.67
C TYR A 93 2.12 -14.49 -8.74
N GLY A 94 2.08 -14.90 -7.46
CA GLY A 94 3.02 -14.49 -6.42
C GLY A 94 2.39 -13.67 -5.27
N SER A 95 1.54 -12.68 -5.57
CA SER A 95 0.75 -11.98 -4.54
C SER A 95 -0.34 -12.87 -3.95
N ASP A 96 -0.83 -13.83 -4.76
CA ASP A 96 -1.80 -14.85 -4.35
C ASP A 96 -1.29 -15.70 -3.19
N ILE A 97 -0.02 -16.09 -3.25
CA ILE A 97 0.57 -17.01 -2.27
C ILE A 97 0.62 -16.39 -0.88
N LEU A 98 1.02 -15.11 -0.75
CA LEU A 98 1.11 -14.46 0.56
C LEU A 98 -0.27 -14.21 1.17
N LEU A 99 -1.22 -13.69 0.38
CA LEU A 99 -2.56 -13.42 0.88
C LEU A 99 -3.28 -14.72 1.25
N SER A 100 -3.20 -15.75 0.41
CA SER A 100 -3.81 -17.06 0.66
C SER A 100 -3.17 -17.75 1.87
N ARG A 101 -1.83 -17.76 2.00
CA ARG A 101 -1.16 -18.31 3.20
C ARG A 101 -1.57 -17.58 4.48
N TRP A 102 -1.61 -16.25 4.43
CA TRP A 102 -2.04 -15.45 5.56
C TRP A 102 -3.50 -15.73 5.92
N ARG A 103 -4.37 -15.88 4.91
CA ARG A 103 -5.78 -16.23 5.08
C ARG A 103 -5.96 -17.59 5.73
N VAL A 104 -5.28 -18.65 5.29
CA VAL A 104 -5.36 -19.98 5.92
C VAL A 104 -4.97 -19.88 7.41
N ARG A 105 -3.92 -19.12 7.73
CA ARG A 105 -3.38 -19.00 9.09
C ARG A 105 -4.28 -18.20 10.06
N PHE A 106 -5.15 -17.32 9.55
CA PHE A 106 -5.92 -16.37 10.38
C PHE A 106 -7.43 -16.35 10.15
N SER A 107 -7.94 -16.90 9.04
CA SER A 107 -9.38 -16.90 8.72
C SER A 107 -10.11 -18.17 9.15
N GLU A 108 -9.42 -19.32 9.24
CA GLU A 108 -10.07 -20.61 9.54
C GLU A 108 -10.27 -20.87 11.04
N ALA A 109 -9.66 -20.07 11.91
CA ALA A 109 -9.80 -20.19 13.35
C ALA A 109 -10.39 -18.89 13.91
N GLU A 110 -11.71 -18.68 13.80
CA GLU A 110 -12.67 -17.77 14.49
C GLU A 110 -12.15 -16.52 15.27
N SER A 111 -10.98 -15.98 14.98
CA SER A 111 -10.23 -15.16 15.94
C SER A 111 -10.25 -13.68 15.62
N THR A 112 -10.55 -13.28 14.37
CA THR A 112 -10.67 -11.86 14.00
C THR A 112 -11.33 -11.63 12.65
N ALA A 113 -12.17 -10.59 12.54
CA ALA A 113 -12.69 -10.11 11.27
C ALA A 113 -11.63 -9.33 10.46
N TYR A 114 -10.58 -8.84 11.10
CA TYR A 114 -9.55 -8.00 10.50
C TYR A 114 -8.48 -8.83 9.79
N VAL A 115 -8.04 -8.35 8.62
CA VAL A 115 -6.95 -8.97 7.88
C VAL A 115 -5.67 -8.93 8.69
N PHE A 116 -5.38 -7.79 9.33
CA PHE A 116 -4.14 -7.61 10.09
C PHE A 116 -4.40 -7.49 11.59
N CYS A 117 -3.88 -8.46 12.34
CA CYS A 117 -3.99 -8.52 13.79
C CYS A 117 -2.63 -8.77 14.46
N ASN A 118 -2.59 -8.53 15.77
CA ASN A 118 -1.47 -8.89 16.61
C ASN A 118 -1.39 -10.43 16.73
N LEU A 119 -0.18 -10.98 16.58
CA LEU A 119 0.04 -12.43 16.57
C LEU A 119 -0.29 -13.09 17.92
N ASN A 120 -0.17 -12.36 19.03
CA ASN A 120 -0.30 -12.91 20.38
C ASN A 120 -1.76 -12.88 20.86
N ASN A 121 -2.46 -11.76 20.67
CA ASN A 121 -3.80 -11.54 21.25
C ASN A 121 -4.92 -11.39 20.20
N ARG A 122 -4.59 -11.52 18.91
CA ARG A 122 -5.51 -11.47 17.76
C ARG A 122 -6.32 -10.17 17.64
N LYS A 123 -6.02 -9.15 18.45
CA LYS A 123 -6.62 -7.82 18.32
C LYS A 123 -6.12 -7.14 17.05
N GLN A 124 -6.98 -6.30 16.47
CA GLN A 124 -6.67 -5.46 15.31
C GLN A 124 -5.37 -4.67 15.53
N LEU A 125 -4.53 -4.57 14.49
CA LEU A 125 -3.39 -3.68 14.53
C LEU A 125 -3.83 -2.22 14.38
N THR A 126 -3.24 -1.33 15.17
CA THR A 126 -3.48 0.12 15.02
C THR A 126 -2.76 0.67 13.79
N ALA A 127 -3.19 1.83 13.28
CA ALA A 127 -2.49 2.55 12.21
C ALA A 127 -1.01 2.84 12.56
N THR A 128 -0.72 3.12 13.83
CA THR A 128 0.66 3.32 14.32
C THR A 128 1.47 2.02 14.26
N SER A 129 0.87 0.89 14.64
CA SER A 129 1.50 -0.43 14.53
C SER A 129 1.80 -0.78 13.07
N ILE A 130 0.85 -0.57 12.15
CA ILE A 130 1.05 -0.75 10.71
C ILE A 130 2.20 0.12 10.19
N SER A 131 2.23 1.39 10.60
CA SER A 131 3.28 2.33 10.20
C SER A 131 4.66 1.90 10.70
N LYS A 132 4.75 1.42 11.95
CA LYS A 132 5.99 0.90 12.54
C LYS A 132 6.45 -0.37 11.83
N ILE A 133 5.56 -1.33 11.61
CA ILE A 133 5.86 -2.60 10.93
C ILE A 133 6.43 -2.34 9.53
N THR A 134 5.73 -1.52 8.74
CA THR A 134 6.16 -1.22 7.37
C THR A 134 7.46 -0.43 7.32
N LYS A 135 7.69 0.50 8.27
CA LYS A 135 8.98 1.18 8.42
C LYS A 135 10.11 0.19 8.72
N GLU A 136 9.94 -0.71 9.68
CA GLU A 136 10.94 -1.73 10.01
C GLU A 136 11.20 -2.68 8.83
N ALA A 137 10.18 -3.03 8.05
CA ALA A 137 10.33 -3.84 6.85
C ALA A 137 11.15 -3.13 5.76
N LEU A 138 10.90 -1.83 5.56
CA LEU A 138 11.66 -0.98 4.63
C LEU A 138 13.13 -0.84 5.07
N GLU A 139 13.38 -0.59 6.35
CA GLU A 139 14.75 -0.49 6.90
C GLU A 139 15.53 -1.81 6.73
N LYS A 140 14.89 -2.96 6.99
CA LYS A 140 15.51 -4.28 6.75
C LYS A 140 15.84 -4.54 5.29
N ALA A 141 15.10 -3.95 4.36
CA ALA A 141 15.38 -4.02 2.94
C ALA A 141 16.38 -2.94 2.47
N GLY A 142 16.93 -2.13 3.38
CA GLY A 142 17.93 -1.09 3.12
C GLY A 142 17.35 0.29 2.77
N ILE A 143 16.03 0.48 2.84
CA ILE A 143 15.36 1.74 2.49
C ILE A 143 15.18 2.61 3.74
N ASN A 144 16.28 3.18 4.21
CA ASN A 144 16.31 4.00 5.42
C ASN A 144 15.54 5.32 5.25
N GLY A 145 14.86 5.77 6.31
CA GLY A 145 14.09 7.02 6.31
C GLY A 145 12.74 6.96 5.58
N ALA A 146 12.43 5.86 4.88
CA ALA A 146 11.12 5.66 4.30
C ALA A 146 10.07 5.34 5.37
N THR A 147 8.82 5.72 5.08
CA THR A 147 7.68 5.47 5.96
C THR A 147 6.59 4.73 5.18
N HIS A 148 5.52 4.34 5.87
CA HIS A 148 4.32 3.82 5.21
C HIS A 148 3.80 4.74 4.09
N HIS A 149 3.95 6.05 4.25
CA HIS A 149 3.55 7.02 3.25
C HIS A 149 4.42 6.98 1.99
N SER A 150 5.70 6.61 2.14
CA SER A 150 6.62 6.43 1.01
C SER A 150 6.20 5.27 0.11
N ILE A 151 5.64 4.19 0.68
CA ILE A 151 5.05 3.07 -0.08
C ILE A 151 3.93 3.59 -0.98
N ARG A 152 2.97 4.31 -0.39
CA ARG A 152 1.83 4.87 -1.12
C ARG A 152 2.27 5.89 -2.18
N ARG A 153 3.32 6.67 -1.91
CA ARG A 153 3.94 7.59 -2.88
C ARG A 153 4.59 6.85 -4.03
N GLY A 154 5.39 5.83 -3.74
CA GLY A 154 6.06 5.01 -4.73
C GLY A 154 5.06 4.37 -5.69
N ALA A 155 4.00 3.75 -5.16
CA ALA A 155 2.95 3.14 -5.96
C ALA A 155 2.26 4.13 -6.90
N ALA A 156 1.97 5.36 -6.43
CA ALA A 156 1.36 6.40 -7.26
C ALA A 156 2.26 6.80 -8.43
N ASN A 157 3.56 6.95 -8.17
CA ASN A 157 4.55 7.27 -9.21
C ASN A 157 4.74 6.12 -10.18
N GLN A 158 4.79 4.87 -9.69
CA GLN A 158 4.88 3.70 -10.56
C GLN A 158 3.72 3.69 -11.57
N LEU A 159 2.48 3.89 -11.11
CA LEU A 159 1.32 3.90 -11.99
C LEU A 159 1.39 5.02 -13.05
N ARG A 160 1.91 6.20 -12.69
CA ARG A 160 2.12 7.30 -13.65
C ARG A 160 3.18 6.96 -14.68
N ASN A 161 4.28 6.33 -14.25
CA ASN A 161 5.35 5.89 -15.15
C ASN A 161 4.89 4.75 -16.07
N GLU A 162 3.95 3.92 -15.63
CA GLU A 162 3.26 2.91 -16.44
C GLU A 162 2.21 3.51 -17.40
N GLY A 163 2.07 4.83 -17.45
CA GLY A 163 1.19 5.53 -18.37
C GLY A 163 -0.26 5.69 -17.91
N ARG A 164 -0.60 5.30 -16.67
CA ARG A 164 -1.96 5.52 -16.13
C ARG A 164 -2.26 7.02 -16.05
N MET A 165 -3.48 7.39 -16.41
CA MET A 165 -3.95 8.77 -16.36
C MET A 165 -4.00 9.28 -14.91
N PHE A 166 -3.86 10.60 -14.76
CA PHE A 166 -3.87 11.24 -13.44
C PHE A 166 -5.17 10.92 -12.67
N GLU A 167 -6.31 11.01 -13.34
CA GLU A 167 -7.62 10.71 -12.75
C GLU A 167 -7.76 9.24 -12.32
N GLU A 168 -7.16 8.30 -13.06
CA GLU A 168 -7.16 6.88 -12.69
C GLU A 168 -6.35 6.65 -11.40
N VAL A 169 -5.16 7.24 -11.31
CA VAL A 169 -4.32 7.16 -10.10
C VAL A 169 -5.00 7.85 -8.92
N LYS A 170 -5.60 9.02 -9.15
CA LYS A 170 -6.37 9.79 -8.15
C LYS A 170 -7.57 8.98 -7.62
N ALA A 171 -8.31 8.33 -8.51
CA ALA A 171 -9.42 7.44 -8.15
C ALA A 171 -8.91 6.24 -7.35
N MET A 172 -7.90 5.53 -7.86
CA MET A 172 -7.34 4.33 -7.24
C MET A 172 -6.83 4.58 -5.83
N GLY A 173 -6.00 5.62 -5.63
CA GLY A 173 -5.53 5.94 -4.29
C GLY A 173 -6.52 6.76 -3.47
N ARG A 174 -7.67 7.16 -4.01
CA ARG A 174 -8.72 7.87 -3.26
C ARG A 174 -8.21 9.22 -2.74
N TRP A 175 -7.59 10.00 -3.62
CA TRP A 175 -7.29 11.40 -3.37
C TRP A 175 -8.53 12.26 -3.61
N ARG A 176 -8.73 13.30 -2.79
CA ARG A 176 -9.89 14.21 -2.88
C ARG A 176 -9.67 15.34 -3.88
N SER A 177 -8.43 15.74 -4.10
CA SER A 177 -8.05 16.88 -4.92
C SER A 177 -6.78 16.58 -5.69
N ASP A 178 -6.63 17.27 -6.81
CA ASP A 178 -5.48 17.15 -7.71
C ASP A 178 -4.21 17.56 -6.98
N ALA A 179 -4.25 18.71 -6.30
CA ALA A 179 -3.17 19.18 -5.43
C ALA A 179 -2.77 18.16 -4.34
N GLY A 180 -3.68 17.28 -3.93
CA GLY A 180 -3.39 16.21 -2.98
C GLY A 180 -2.57 15.07 -3.58
N LEU A 181 -2.77 14.76 -4.87
CA LEU A 181 -1.99 13.78 -5.62
C LEU A 181 -0.68 14.40 -6.15
N ASP A 182 -0.70 15.64 -6.64
CA ASP A 182 0.48 16.35 -7.16
C ASP A 182 1.65 16.37 -6.17
N ARG A 183 1.37 16.47 -4.87
CA ARG A 183 2.40 16.42 -3.81
C ARG A 183 3.14 15.07 -3.71
N TYR A 184 2.60 14.03 -4.33
CA TYR A 184 3.21 12.71 -4.36
C TYR A 184 3.98 12.46 -5.64
N LEU A 185 3.60 13.10 -6.74
CA LEU A 185 4.24 12.87 -8.03
C LEU A 185 5.61 13.53 -8.05
N ALA A 186 6.63 12.74 -8.38
CA ALA A 186 7.95 13.25 -8.68
C ALA A 186 7.94 13.92 -10.05
N ASP A 187 8.82 14.89 -10.25
CA ASP A 187 9.04 15.45 -11.57
C ASP A 187 9.69 14.37 -12.46
N SER A 188 8.93 13.83 -13.41
CA SER A 188 9.44 12.92 -14.45
C SER A 188 9.00 13.37 -15.84
N PRO A 189 9.78 13.09 -16.90
CA PRO A 189 9.37 13.37 -18.28
C PRO A 189 7.99 12.78 -18.61
N GLU A 190 7.71 11.58 -18.11
CA GLU A 190 6.43 10.88 -18.29
C GLU A 190 5.28 11.61 -17.58
N ALA A 191 5.53 12.13 -16.37
CA ALA A 191 4.56 12.98 -15.65
C ALA A 191 4.29 14.31 -16.37
N GLN A 192 5.25 14.78 -17.17
CA GLN A 192 5.17 16.00 -18.00
C GLN A 192 4.64 15.73 -19.42
N GLY A 193 4.23 14.51 -19.73
CA GLY A 193 3.58 14.16 -21.00
C GLY A 193 4.51 13.62 -22.08
N HIS A 194 5.81 13.46 -21.80
CA HIS A 194 6.73 12.78 -22.70
C HIS A 194 6.57 11.26 -22.53
N ARG A 195 5.74 10.64 -23.38
CA ARG A 195 5.54 9.18 -23.42
C ARG A 195 6.46 8.59 -24.50
N LYS A 196 7.13 7.47 -24.20
CA LYS A 196 7.86 6.66 -25.18
C LYS A 196 6.91 5.81 -26.01
#